data_AF-A0A1C5ER96-F1
#
_entry.id   AF-A0A1C5ER96-F1
#
_cell.length_a   1.000
_cell.length_b   1.000
_cell.length_c   1.000
_cell.angle_alpha   90.00
_cell.angle_beta   90.00
_cell.angle_gamma   90.00
#
_symmetry.space_group_name_H-M   'P 1'
#
loop_
_entity.id
_entity.type
_entity.pdbx_description
1 polymer ?
#
loop_
_entity_poly.entity_id
_entity_poly.type
_entity_poly.pdbx_seq_one_letter_code
_entity_poly.pdbx_strand_id
1 'polypeptide(L)'
;EPGSAAPPPRRRPLIAVLALAVVAAAGVAAALLGKVFTSSGGSGGSSDDRLLLSSRCPVVVSMGQSDACVHELQSLLARAGGKLDIDGAFGPVTQMRVVVFQLRSGLTPNGSVDERTKRALYENAGKPLGTWTPERVTRRIREVFTENPERAVGIADCASLLDPLYTLPNSNATRNWGVFQLYDGTLRKLGGTREQALDPDWNIRAAHRLWALTHDFSAWQACDRAYRAGSKGDKGS
;
A
#
# COMPACT_ATOMS: atom_id res chain seq x y z
N GLU A 1 -16.64 -36.98 44.64
CA GLU A 1 -16.88 -37.27 46.08
C GLU A 1 -15.89 -38.31 46.58
N PRO A 2 -15.65 -38.45 47.91
CA PRO A 2 -16.32 -37.76 49.03
C PRO A 2 -15.36 -37.02 50.01
N GLY A 3 -15.95 -36.32 50.99
CA GLY A 3 -15.29 -35.63 52.13
C GLY A 3 -15.67 -34.13 52.20
N SER A 4 -16.66 -33.63 52.96
CA SER A 4 -17.14 -33.94 54.33
C SER A 4 -16.08 -33.58 55.40
N ALA A 5 -16.28 -32.72 56.41
CA ALA A 5 -17.42 -31.92 56.87
C ALA A 5 -16.96 -30.67 57.70
N ALA A 6 -17.89 -29.91 58.31
CA ALA A 6 -17.65 -28.76 59.22
C ALA A 6 -18.75 -28.71 60.32
N PRO A 7 -18.82 -27.68 61.22
CA PRO A 7 -17.86 -27.11 62.19
C PRO A 7 -18.33 -27.40 63.66
N PRO A 8 -18.01 -26.65 64.76
CA PRO A 8 -18.74 -25.39 65.12
C PRO A 8 -17.90 -24.39 66.01
N PRO A 9 -18.41 -23.55 66.97
CA PRO A 9 -18.26 -22.08 66.87
C PRO A 9 -17.84 -21.31 68.17
N ARG A 10 -17.86 -19.95 68.15
CA ARG A 10 -18.16 -18.95 69.24
C ARG A 10 -17.48 -17.59 68.91
N ARG A 11 -17.90 -16.39 69.37
CA ARG A 11 -19.17 -15.75 69.80
C ARG A 11 -18.95 -14.21 69.69
N ARG A 12 -19.97 -13.40 69.41
CA ARG A 12 -19.89 -11.91 69.41
C ARG A 12 -20.15 -11.32 70.81
N PRO A 13 -19.82 -10.02 71.04
CA PRO A 13 -20.92 -9.05 71.19
C PRO A 13 -20.73 -7.72 70.43
N LEU A 14 -21.80 -6.91 70.43
CA LEU A 14 -21.93 -5.59 69.81
C LEU A 14 -21.80 -4.47 70.87
N ILE A 15 -21.27 -3.31 70.50
CA ILE A 15 -21.66 -2.01 71.08
C ILE A 15 -21.76 -0.99 69.93
N ALA A 16 -22.82 -0.18 69.94
CA ALA A 16 -23.05 0.92 69.01
C ALA A 16 -23.44 2.17 69.81
N VAL A 17 -22.97 3.35 69.39
CA VAL A 17 -23.46 4.66 69.88
C VAL A 17 -23.48 5.66 68.72
N LEU A 18 -24.63 6.31 68.50
CA LEU A 18 -24.80 7.45 67.60
C LEU A 18 -24.36 8.76 68.27
N ALA A 19 -23.94 9.75 67.49
CA ALA A 19 -24.45 11.12 67.63
C ALA A 19 -24.22 11.93 66.33
N LEU A 20 -25.28 12.62 65.88
CA LEU A 20 -25.25 13.59 64.77
C LEU A 20 -25.28 15.01 65.36
N ALA A 21 -24.58 15.97 64.77
CA ALA A 21 -24.80 17.40 65.05
C ALA A 21 -24.51 18.25 63.80
N VAL A 22 -25.50 19.05 63.39
CA VAL A 22 -25.42 19.98 62.23
C VAL A 22 -26.07 21.32 62.61
N VAL A 23 -25.26 22.35 62.84
CA VAL A 23 -25.60 23.79 63.02
C VAL A 23 -24.30 24.58 62.78
N ALA A 24 -24.18 25.70 62.08
CA ALA A 24 -24.96 26.33 60.99
C ALA A 24 -24.01 27.32 60.23
N ALA A 25 -24.50 28.11 59.26
CA ALA A 25 -23.67 29.02 58.45
C ALA A 25 -23.71 30.49 58.91
N ALA A 26 -22.60 31.21 58.75
CA ALA A 26 -22.50 32.64 58.38
C ALA A 26 -21.04 32.97 58.00
N GLY A 27 -20.82 33.91 57.08
CA GLY A 27 -19.52 34.10 56.41
C GLY A 27 -18.64 35.23 56.95
N VAL A 28 -17.37 35.22 56.52
CA VAL A 28 -16.51 36.40 56.41
C VAL A 28 -15.85 36.37 55.05
N ALA A 29 -16.02 37.43 54.26
CA ALA A 29 -15.28 37.63 53.02
C ALA A 29 -13.95 38.33 53.34
N ALA A 30 -12.84 37.71 52.96
CA ALA A 30 -11.52 38.35 52.91
C ALA A 30 -10.87 37.96 51.59
N ALA A 31 -10.96 38.85 50.60
CA ALA A 31 -10.09 38.76 49.43
C ALA A 31 -8.66 39.09 49.86
N LEU A 32 -7.66 38.37 49.33
CA LEU A 32 -6.35 38.92 48.93
C LEU A 32 -5.53 37.83 48.20
N LEU A 33 -5.05 38.18 47.00
CA LEU A 33 -3.83 37.69 46.35
C LEU A 33 -3.71 36.18 45.99
N GLY A 34 -4.00 35.89 44.72
CA GLY A 34 -2.87 35.64 43.82
C GLY A 34 -2.30 34.22 43.71
N LYS A 35 -3.13 33.23 43.34
CA LYS A 35 -2.81 32.29 42.24
C LYS A 35 -4.05 31.47 41.85
N VAL A 36 -4.80 32.00 40.88
CA VAL A 36 -5.60 31.13 40.01
C VAL A 36 -4.59 30.30 39.22
N PHE A 37 -4.38 29.05 39.61
CA PHE A 37 -3.80 28.07 38.70
C PHE A 37 -4.83 27.81 37.62
N THR A 38 -4.86 28.69 36.63
CA THR A 38 -5.44 28.38 35.35
C THR A 38 -4.75 27.12 34.89
N SER A 39 -5.45 26.00 34.88
CA SER A 39 -5.08 24.86 34.06
C SER A 39 -5.18 25.36 32.62
N SER A 40 -4.10 25.95 32.15
CA SER A 40 -3.81 26.09 30.73
C SER A 40 -3.74 24.67 30.20
N GLY A 41 -4.91 24.13 29.85
CA GLY A 41 -5.05 23.03 28.92
C GLY A 41 -4.47 23.52 27.61
N GLY A 42 -3.14 23.50 27.54
CA GLY A 42 -2.41 23.67 26.32
C GLY A 42 -2.77 22.47 25.46
N SER A 43 -3.78 22.67 24.62
CA SER A 43 -3.97 21.91 23.39
C SER A 43 -2.75 22.17 22.49
N GLY A 44 -1.59 21.64 22.89
CA GLY A 44 -0.44 21.45 22.03
C GLY A 44 -0.94 20.51 20.94
N GLY A 45 -1.23 21.09 19.77
CA GLY A 45 -1.97 20.41 18.73
C GLY A 45 -1.32 19.09 18.34
N SER A 46 -2.15 18.12 17.97
CA SER A 46 -1.69 16.92 17.25
C SER A 46 -0.74 17.38 16.15
N SER A 47 0.47 16.83 16.17
CA SER A 47 1.63 17.30 15.44
C SER A 47 1.54 16.91 13.97
N ASP A 48 0.55 17.48 13.27
CA ASP A 48 0.42 17.47 11.82
C ASP A 48 0.62 16.05 11.25
N ASP A 49 -0.22 15.11 11.72
CA ASP A 49 -0.22 13.67 11.39
C ASP A 49 -0.42 13.37 9.87
N ARG A 50 -0.46 14.41 9.04
CA ARG A 50 -0.63 14.35 7.59
C ARG A 50 0.38 15.24 6.86
N LEU A 51 1.68 15.02 7.11
CA LEU A 51 2.82 15.76 6.53
C LEU A 51 2.63 16.17 5.05
N LEU A 52 2.18 15.27 4.16
CA LEU A 52 1.97 15.59 2.74
C LEU A 52 0.94 16.71 2.47
N LEU A 53 -0.04 16.90 3.36
CA LEU A 53 -1.07 17.95 3.28
C LEU A 53 -0.64 19.26 3.95
N SER A 54 0.51 19.27 4.63
CA SER A 54 1.04 20.46 5.30
C SER A 54 1.76 21.40 4.34
N SER A 55 2.01 22.63 4.81
CA SER A 55 2.84 23.62 4.11
C SER A 55 4.32 23.24 4.01
N ARG A 56 4.76 22.15 4.67
CA ARG A 56 6.14 21.63 4.60
C ARG A 56 6.42 20.86 3.31
N CYS A 57 5.37 20.41 2.61
CA CYS A 57 5.49 19.64 1.37
C CYS A 57 5.06 20.47 0.15
N PRO A 58 5.68 20.25 -1.03
CA PRO A 58 5.29 20.94 -2.25
C PRO A 58 3.86 20.56 -2.63
N VAL A 59 3.14 21.46 -3.32
CA VAL A 59 1.75 21.24 -3.76
C VAL A 59 1.59 19.90 -4.50
N VAL A 60 2.55 19.60 -5.38
CA VAL A 60 2.68 18.31 -6.07
C VAL A 60 4.02 17.67 -5.67
N VAL A 61 3.95 16.42 -5.22
CA VAL A 61 5.13 15.56 -5.02
C VAL A 61 5.32 14.68 -6.27
N SER A 62 6.55 14.58 -6.80
CA SER A 62 6.81 13.96 -8.11
C SER A 62 8.21 13.36 -8.25
N MET A 63 8.38 12.52 -9.28
CA MET A 63 9.64 11.85 -9.61
C MET A 63 10.84 12.80 -9.64
N GLY A 64 11.97 12.33 -9.08
CA GLY A 64 13.21 13.10 -8.94
C GLY A 64 13.34 13.91 -7.65
N GLN A 65 12.26 14.09 -6.87
CA GLN A 65 12.35 14.66 -5.52
C GLN A 65 12.97 13.66 -4.53
N SER A 66 13.64 14.16 -3.50
CA SER A 66 14.21 13.36 -2.41
C SER A 66 14.13 14.12 -1.09
N ASP A 67 13.18 13.76 -0.22
CA ASP A 67 12.87 14.46 1.04
C ASP A 67 11.93 13.63 1.97
N ALA A 68 11.58 14.21 3.12
CA ALA A 68 10.67 13.62 4.08
C ALA A 68 9.21 13.46 3.58
N CYS A 69 8.78 14.28 2.61
CA CYS A 69 7.45 14.16 1.99
C CYS A 69 7.38 12.92 1.09
N VAL A 70 8.47 12.63 0.36
CA VAL A 70 8.60 11.40 -0.41
C VAL A 70 8.67 10.16 0.49
N HIS A 71 9.39 10.22 1.62
CA HIS A 71 9.42 9.14 2.60
C HIS A 71 8.01 8.84 3.16
N GLU A 72 7.23 9.87 3.48
CA GLU A 72 5.83 9.74 3.89
C GLU A 72 4.96 9.14 2.78
N LEU A 73 5.09 9.61 1.53
CA LEU A 73 4.43 9.02 0.36
C LEU A 73 4.73 7.51 0.23
N GLN A 74 6.00 7.11 0.34
CA GLN A 74 6.41 5.72 0.26
C GLN A 74 5.82 4.89 1.41
N SER A 75 5.79 5.44 2.63
CA SER A 75 5.18 4.83 3.80
C SER A 75 3.66 4.59 3.62
N LEU A 76 2.96 5.56 3.02
CA LEU A 76 1.53 5.43 2.71
C LEU A 76 1.26 4.40 1.59
N LEU A 77 2.10 4.35 0.56
CA LEU A 77 2.04 3.34 -0.51
C LEU A 77 2.34 1.93 0.03
N ALA A 78 3.31 1.79 0.93
CA ALA A 78 3.61 0.53 1.60
C ALA A 78 2.44 0.07 2.48
N ARG A 79 1.80 1.00 3.21
CA ARG A 79 0.58 0.75 4.00
C ARG A 79 -0.61 0.31 3.13
N ALA A 80 -0.71 0.82 1.89
CA ALA A 80 -1.67 0.33 0.90
C ALA A 80 -1.34 -1.08 0.34
N GLY A 81 -0.24 -1.70 0.77
CA GLY A 81 0.23 -3.03 0.33
C GLY A 81 1.24 -2.99 -0.81
N GLY A 82 1.80 -1.82 -1.13
CA GLY A 82 2.79 -1.66 -2.20
C GLY A 82 4.15 -2.20 -1.79
N LYS A 83 4.83 -2.91 -2.70
CA LYS A 83 6.24 -3.30 -2.55
C LYS A 83 7.13 -2.25 -3.19
N LEU A 84 7.84 -1.51 -2.36
CA LEU A 84 8.82 -0.47 -2.70
C LEU A 84 9.69 -0.18 -1.48
N ASP A 85 10.88 0.38 -1.70
CA ASP A 85 11.71 0.89 -0.61
C ASP A 85 11.17 2.22 -0.08
N ILE A 86 11.45 2.50 1.19
CA ILE A 86 11.09 3.75 1.88
C ILE A 86 12.42 4.49 2.17
N ASP A 87 13.04 4.98 1.11
CA ASP A 87 14.36 5.62 1.11
C ASP A 87 14.30 7.16 1.08
N GLY A 88 13.09 7.73 0.94
CA GLY A 88 12.87 9.15 0.74
C GLY A 88 13.10 9.64 -0.69
N ALA A 89 13.39 8.77 -1.66
CA ALA A 89 13.70 9.15 -3.04
C ALA A 89 12.58 8.73 -4.04
N PHE A 90 12.08 9.69 -4.83
CA PHE A 90 10.99 9.44 -5.76
C PHE A 90 11.55 8.87 -7.08
N GLY A 91 11.95 7.60 -7.02
CA GLY A 91 12.42 6.82 -8.17
C GLY A 91 11.31 6.20 -9.02
N PRO A 92 11.69 5.41 -10.05
CA PRO A 92 10.74 4.75 -10.95
C PRO A 92 9.75 3.80 -10.25
N VAL A 93 10.21 3.06 -9.23
CA VAL A 93 9.35 2.12 -8.47
C VAL A 93 8.26 2.90 -7.72
N THR A 94 8.63 3.96 -7.00
CA THR A 94 7.68 4.88 -6.35
C THR A 94 6.65 5.40 -7.37
N GLN A 95 7.09 5.83 -8.56
CA GLN A 95 6.18 6.30 -9.62
C GLN A 95 5.20 5.21 -10.09
N MET A 96 5.66 3.98 -10.30
CA MET A 96 4.78 2.88 -10.67
C MET A 96 3.72 2.60 -9.60
N ARG A 97 4.11 2.65 -8.30
CA ARG A 97 3.14 2.48 -7.20
C ARG A 97 2.15 3.63 -7.12
N VAL A 98 2.56 4.88 -7.33
CA VAL A 98 1.63 6.03 -7.43
C VAL A 98 0.63 5.85 -8.57
N VAL A 99 1.11 5.50 -9.77
CA VAL A 99 0.26 5.28 -10.96
C VAL A 99 -0.80 4.21 -10.71
N VAL A 100 -0.40 3.08 -10.11
CA VAL A 100 -1.34 2.00 -9.76
C VAL A 100 -2.29 2.41 -8.64
N PHE A 101 -1.79 3.07 -7.60
CA PHE A 101 -2.62 3.57 -6.49
C PHE A 101 -3.70 4.53 -6.98
N GLN A 102 -3.33 5.48 -7.84
CA GLN A 102 -4.26 6.41 -8.48
C GLN A 102 -5.33 5.66 -9.27
N LEU A 103 -4.94 4.71 -10.14
CA LEU A 103 -5.90 3.89 -10.90
C LEU A 103 -6.88 3.14 -9.97
N ARG A 104 -6.37 2.50 -8.92
CA ARG A 104 -7.16 1.73 -7.95
C ARG A 104 -8.03 2.60 -7.03
N SER A 105 -7.69 3.88 -6.89
CA SER A 105 -8.47 4.92 -6.19
C SER A 105 -9.47 5.65 -7.08
N GLY A 106 -9.58 5.30 -8.37
CA GLY A 106 -10.45 6.02 -9.33
C GLY A 106 -9.94 7.40 -9.75
N LEU A 107 -8.65 7.70 -9.49
CA LEU A 107 -7.98 8.93 -9.90
C LEU A 107 -7.31 8.74 -11.28
N THR A 108 -6.97 9.86 -11.93
CA THR A 108 -6.17 9.86 -13.16
C THR A 108 -4.76 9.31 -12.85
N PRO A 109 -4.30 8.20 -13.46
CA PRO A 109 -3.03 7.56 -13.14
C PRO A 109 -1.86 8.24 -13.84
N ASN A 110 -1.57 9.47 -13.44
CA ASN A 110 -0.55 10.34 -14.02
C ASN A 110 0.84 10.21 -13.37
N GLY A 111 0.95 9.64 -12.17
CA GLY A 111 2.20 9.50 -11.43
C GLY A 111 2.65 10.74 -10.63
N SER A 112 1.83 11.79 -10.60
CA SER A 112 2.06 13.03 -9.83
C SER A 112 1.16 13.07 -8.60
N VAL A 113 1.74 13.30 -7.43
CA VAL A 113 1.04 13.24 -6.13
C VAL A 113 0.55 14.65 -5.76
N ASP A 114 -0.59 15.01 -6.36
CA ASP A 114 -1.37 16.22 -6.06
C ASP A 114 -2.20 16.10 -4.78
N GLU A 115 -2.90 17.16 -4.36
CA GLU A 115 -3.70 17.17 -3.14
C GLU A 115 -4.77 16.05 -3.10
N ARG A 116 -5.38 15.72 -4.25
CA ARG A 116 -6.36 14.63 -4.36
C ARG A 116 -5.71 13.28 -4.08
N THR A 117 -4.54 13.03 -4.69
CA THR A 117 -3.75 11.82 -4.47
C THR A 117 -3.28 11.72 -3.01
N LYS A 118 -2.83 12.83 -2.41
CA LYS A 118 -2.41 12.90 -1.00
C LYS A 118 -3.54 12.55 -0.04
N ARG A 119 -4.76 13.08 -0.24
CA ARG A 119 -5.95 12.76 0.57
C ARG A 119 -6.30 11.27 0.47
N ALA A 120 -6.37 10.74 -0.75
CA ALA A 120 -6.62 9.32 -1.01
C ALA A 120 -5.60 8.40 -0.32
N LEU A 121 -4.31 8.75 -0.30
CA LEU A 121 -3.25 8.00 0.39
C LEU A 121 -3.46 7.95 1.92
N TYR A 122 -3.85 9.07 2.54
CA TYR A 122 -4.16 9.10 3.97
C TYR A 122 -5.40 8.28 4.32
N GLU A 123 -6.42 8.33 3.45
CA GLU A 123 -7.66 7.57 3.56
C GLU A 123 -7.49 6.09 3.22
N ASN A 124 -6.33 5.70 2.67
CA ASN A 124 -6.05 4.37 2.10
C ASN A 124 -7.15 3.95 1.10
N ALA A 125 -7.55 4.90 0.26
CA ALA A 125 -8.67 4.75 -0.66
C ALA A 125 -8.39 3.72 -1.77
N GLY A 126 -9.47 3.20 -2.35
CA GLY A 126 -9.40 2.27 -3.47
C GLY A 126 -9.09 0.83 -3.08
N LYS A 127 -8.60 0.05 -4.06
CA LYS A 127 -8.19 -1.35 -3.84
C LYS A 127 -6.73 -1.43 -3.37
N PRO A 128 -6.38 -2.40 -2.49
CA PRO A 128 -5.00 -2.62 -2.07
C PRO A 128 -4.03 -2.83 -3.22
N LEU A 129 -2.77 -2.44 -3.02
CA LEU A 129 -1.64 -2.69 -3.91
C LEU A 129 -1.03 -4.10 -3.75
N GLY A 130 -1.49 -4.87 -2.76
CA GLY A 130 -1.04 -6.26 -2.56
C GLY A 130 -1.23 -7.09 -3.84
N THR A 131 -0.19 -7.84 -4.22
CA THR A 131 -0.19 -8.71 -5.40
C THR A 131 0.70 -9.94 -5.20
N TRP A 132 0.79 -10.80 -6.22
CA TRP A 132 1.57 -12.03 -6.18
C TRP A 132 3.08 -11.77 -6.09
N THR A 133 3.83 -12.78 -5.62
CA THR A 133 5.29 -12.78 -5.65
C THR A 133 5.82 -13.26 -7.01
N PRO A 134 7.07 -12.93 -7.39
CA PRO A 134 7.71 -13.44 -8.60
C PRO A 134 7.62 -14.97 -8.74
N GLU A 135 7.78 -15.72 -7.66
CA GLU A 135 7.74 -17.20 -7.68
C GLU A 135 6.33 -17.71 -8.03
N ARG A 136 5.28 -17.04 -7.53
CA ARG A 136 3.89 -17.35 -7.86
C ARG A 136 3.56 -16.97 -9.31
N VAL A 137 4.08 -15.84 -9.79
CA VAL A 137 3.96 -15.43 -11.21
C VAL A 137 4.64 -16.46 -12.12
N THR A 138 5.90 -16.81 -11.84
CA THR A 138 6.67 -17.85 -12.57
C THR A 138 5.95 -19.19 -12.60
N ARG A 139 5.49 -19.71 -11.45
CA ARG A 139 4.70 -20.95 -11.43
C ARG A 139 3.47 -20.84 -12.33
N ARG A 140 2.75 -19.71 -12.28
CA ARG A 140 1.55 -19.53 -13.07
C ARG A 140 1.82 -19.40 -14.58
N ILE A 141 2.93 -18.78 -14.97
CA ILE A 141 3.36 -18.74 -16.38
C ILE A 141 3.61 -20.17 -16.88
N ARG A 142 4.32 -21.00 -16.11
CA ARG A 142 4.58 -22.41 -16.45
C ARG A 142 3.31 -23.25 -16.60
N GLU A 143 2.29 -23.00 -15.78
CA GLU A 143 0.98 -23.65 -15.88
C GLU A 143 0.16 -23.23 -17.12
N VAL A 144 0.43 -22.06 -17.69
CA VAL A 144 -0.35 -21.49 -18.81
C VAL A 144 0.35 -21.66 -20.16
N PHE A 145 1.67 -21.47 -20.22
CA PHE A 145 2.47 -21.57 -21.45
C PHE A 145 3.14 -22.95 -21.56
N THR A 146 2.34 -24.00 -21.81
CA THR A 146 2.81 -25.39 -21.72
C THR A 146 3.85 -25.79 -22.77
N GLU A 147 3.84 -25.21 -23.98
CA GLU A 147 4.81 -25.57 -25.03
C GLU A 147 6.17 -24.90 -24.86
N ASN A 148 6.24 -23.71 -24.25
CA ASN A 148 7.46 -22.91 -24.11
C ASN A 148 7.57 -22.18 -22.75
N PRO A 149 7.45 -22.90 -21.62
CA PRO A 149 7.26 -22.29 -20.30
C PRO A 149 8.43 -21.39 -19.86
N GLU A 150 9.67 -21.86 -19.94
CA GLU A 150 10.84 -21.10 -19.48
C GLU A 150 11.12 -19.84 -20.33
N ARG A 151 10.82 -19.92 -21.63
CA ARG A 151 10.90 -18.75 -22.52
C ARG A 151 9.81 -17.74 -22.15
N ALA A 152 8.59 -18.16 -21.86
CA ALA A 152 7.53 -17.27 -21.39
C ALA A 152 7.90 -16.58 -20.05
N VAL A 153 8.54 -17.31 -19.13
CA VAL A 153 9.06 -16.74 -17.87
C VAL A 153 10.14 -15.70 -18.15
N GLY A 154 11.13 -16.00 -19.00
CA GLY A 154 12.19 -15.06 -19.36
C GLY A 154 11.70 -13.81 -20.12
N ILE A 155 10.62 -13.93 -20.90
CA ILE A 155 9.93 -12.77 -21.51
C ILE A 155 9.29 -11.89 -20.43
N ALA A 156 8.54 -12.48 -19.50
CA ALA A 156 7.87 -11.76 -18.43
C ALA A 156 8.85 -11.09 -17.45
N ASP A 157 9.97 -11.76 -17.14
CA ASP A 157 11.04 -11.23 -16.32
C ASP A 157 11.72 -10.03 -16.98
N CYS A 158 12.13 -10.14 -18.25
CA CYS A 158 12.63 -8.99 -19.00
C CYS A 158 11.61 -7.84 -19.10
N ALA A 159 10.31 -8.15 -19.24
CA ALA A 159 9.28 -7.13 -19.44
C ALA A 159 8.89 -6.40 -18.14
N SER A 160 8.98 -7.04 -16.99
CA SER A 160 8.36 -6.55 -15.74
C SER A 160 9.11 -6.87 -14.45
N LEU A 161 10.26 -7.58 -14.51
CA LEU A 161 10.91 -8.21 -13.34
C LEU A 161 9.93 -9.11 -12.56
N LEU A 162 9.01 -9.75 -13.29
CA LEU A 162 7.88 -10.54 -12.79
C LEU A 162 6.93 -9.79 -11.83
N ASP A 163 6.96 -8.45 -11.79
CA ASP A 163 6.10 -7.62 -10.95
C ASP A 163 4.74 -7.36 -11.63
N PRO A 164 3.61 -7.85 -11.07
CA PRO A 164 2.28 -7.59 -11.63
C PRO A 164 1.87 -6.11 -11.62
N LEU A 165 2.54 -5.27 -10.84
CA LEU A 165 2.32 -3.82 -10.76
C LEU A 165 3.34 -2.99 -11.57
N TYR A 166 4.15 -3.63 -12.42
CA TYR A 166 5.08 -2.92 -13.30
C TYR A 166 4.31 -2.15 -14.38
N THR A 167 4.59 -0.86 -14.56
CA THR A 167 3.94 -0.05 -15.60
C THR A 167 4.92 0.90 -16.28
N LEU A 168 4.92 0.91 -17.61
CA LEU A 168 5.78 1.78 -18.42
C LEU A 168 4.94 2.78 -19.23
N PRO A 169 5.19 4.10 -19.11
CA PRO A 169 4.52 5.10 -19.95
C PRO A 169 5.05 5.03 -21.39
N ASN A 170 4.17 5.24 -22.35
CA ASN A 170 4.50 5.40 -23.77
C ASN A 170 4.44 6.88 -24.16
N SER A 171 5.16 7.27 -25.21
CA SER A 171 5.22 8.66 -25.71
C SER A 171 3.87 9.23 -26.17
N ASN A 172 2.92 8.36 -26.52
CA ASN A 172 1.56 8.72 -26.96
C ASN A 172 0.53 8.78 -25.81
N ALA A 173 0.99 9.01 -24.58
CA ALA A 173 0.18 9.02 -23.35
C ALA A 173 -0.59 7.72 -23.03
N THR A 174 -0.33 6.62 -23.76
CA THR A 174 -0.75 5.28 -23.34
C THR A 174 0.26 4.68 -22.35
N ARG A 175 -0.07 3.53 -21.78
CA ARG A 175 0.79 2.81 -20.84
C ARG A 175 0.77 1.30 -21.12
N ASN A 176 1.85 0.63 -20.75
CA ASN A 176 2.00 -0.81 -20.71
C ASN A 176 1.79 -1.32 -19.28
N TRP A 177 1.10 -2.45 -19.10
CA TRP A 177 0.61 -2.87 -17.79
C TRP A 177 0.97 -4.33 -17.46
N GLY A 178 1.49 -4.54 -16.26
CA GLY A 178 1.65 -5.83 -15.60
C GLY A 178 2.69 -6.77 -16.21
N VAL A 179 2.59 -8.05 -15.85
CA VAL A 179 3.59 -9.11 -16.08
C VAL A 179 4.11 -9.17 -17.53
N PHE A 180 3.22 -9.08 -18.52
CA PHE A 180 3.57 -9.10 -19.94
C PHE A 180 3.42 -7.71 -20.62
N GLN A 181 3.46 -6.62 -19.86
CA GLN A 181 3.46 -5.24 -20.38
C GLN A 181 2.41 -4.98 -21.48
N LEU A 182 1.17 -5.38 -21.22
CA LEU A 182 0.09 -5.28 -22.20
C LEU A 182 -0.31 -3.81 -22.40
N TYR A 183 -0.11 -3.26 -23.60
CA TYR A 183 -0.42 -1.85 -23.89
C TYR A 183 -1.92 -1.59 -24.01
N ASP A 184 -2.35 -0.37 -23.67
CA ASP A 184 -3.77 0.06 -23.65
C ASP A 184 -4.60 -0.33 -24.88
N GLY A 185 -4.01 -0.33 -26.09
CA GLY A 185 -4.73 -0.70 -27.32
C GLY A 185 -4.85 -2.21 -27.53
N THR A 186 -3.89 -3.00 -27.05
CA THR A 186 -4.02 -4.45 -26.95
C THR A 186 -5.09 -4.82 -25.93
N LEU A 187 -5.15 -4.12 -24.79
CA LEU A 187 -6.22 -4.33 -23.80
C LEU A 187 -7.61 -4.11 -24.43
N ARG A 188 -7.81 -3.01 -25.19
CA ARG A 188 -9.07 -2.78 -25.93
C ARG A 188 -9.41 -3.91 -26.91
N LYS A 189 -8.44 -4.40 -27.69
CA LYS A 189 -8.64 -5.53 -28.62
C LYS A 189 -8.99 -6.84 -27.91
N LEU A 190 -8.50 -7.04 -26.68
CA LEU A 190 -8.74 -8.24 -25.86
C LEU A 190 -9.96 -8.11 -24.94
N GLY A 191 -10.76 -7.05 -25.04
CA GLY A 191 -11.89 -6.79 -24.14
C GLY A 191 -11.49 -6.52 -22.68
N GLY A 192 -10.23 -6.12 -22.45
CA GLY A 192 -9.65 -5.92 -21.12
C GLY A 192 -9.56 -4.46 -20.70
N THR A 193 -9.45 -4.27 -19.38
CA THR A 193 -9.24 -2.98 -18.72
C THR A 193 -7.82 -2.88 -18.15
N ARG A 194 -7.38 -1.64 -17.85
CA ARG A 194 -6.10 -1.37 -17.16
C ARG A 194 -6.00 -2.08 -15.81
N GLU A 195 -7.11 -2.14 -15.07
CA GLU A 195 -7.18 -2.82 -13.77
C GLU A 195 -7.09 -4.35 -13.93
N GLN A 196 -7.74 -4.95 -14.92
CA GLN A 196 -7.57 -6.38 -15.23
C GLN A 196 -6.13 -6.69 -15.69
N ALA A 197 -5.45 -5.78 -16.37
CA ALA A 197 -4.05 -5.94 -16.74
C ALA A 197 -3.09 -5.94 -15.53
N LEU A 198 -3.55 -5.49 -14.36
CA LEU A 198 -2.81 -5.57 -13.08
C LEU A 198 -3.22 -6.79 -12.23
N ASP A 199 -4.20 -7.58 -12.67
CA ASP A 199 -4.41 -8.93 -12.16
C ASP A 199 -3.45 -9.89 -12.88
N PRO A 200 -2.57 -10.59 -12.14
CA PRO A 200 -1.57 -11.45 -12.77
C PRO A 200 -2.14 -12.66 -13.50
N ASP A 201 -3.24 -13.30 -13.05
CA ASP A 201 -3.83 -14.43 -13.79
C ASP A 201 -4.41 -13.96 -15.13
N TRP A 202 -5.15 -12.86 -15.10
CA TRP A 202 -5.72 -12.26 -16.30
C TRP A 202 -4.63 -11.81 -17.27
N ASN A 203 -3.57 -11.15 -16.79
CA ASN A 203 -2.45 -10.69 -17.61
C ASN A 203 -1.71 -11.86 -18.28
N ILE A 204 -1.36 -12.91 -17.52
CA ILE A 204 -0.70 -14.12 -18.04
C ILE A 204 -1.59 -14.82 -19.09
N ARG A 205 -2.88 -15.02 -18.80
CA ARG A 205 -3.82 -15.62 -19.77
C ARG A 205 -4.07 -14.73 -21.00
N ALA A 206 -4.04 -13.40 -20.85
CA ALA A 206 -4.18 -12.46 -21.96
C ALA A 206 -2.95 -12.48 -22.86
N ALA A 207 -1.74 -12.56 -22.29
CA ALA A 207 -0.52 -12.78 -23.04
C ALA A 207 -0.53 -14.13 -23.79
N HIS A 208 -1.00 -15.21 -23.15
CA HIS A 208 -1.15 -16.50 -23.81
C HIS A 208 -2.12 -16.46 -25.00
N ARG A 209 -3.24 -15.71 -24.89
CA ARG A 209 -4.16 -15.51 -26.03
C ARG A 209 -3.51 -14.79 -27.21
N LEU A 210 -2.55 -13.91 -26.98
CA LEU A 210 -1.78 -13.27 -28.07
C LEU A 210 -0.76 -14.24 -28.67
N TRP A 211 0.00 -14.93 -27.80
CA TRP A 211 0.98 -15.94 -28.21
C TRP A 211 0.34 -17.04 -29.06
N ALA A 212 -0.84 -17.55 -28.69
CA ALA A 212 -1.54 -18.61 -29.41
C ALA A 212 -2.00 -18.22 -30.84
N LEU A 213 -1.99 -16.94 -31.21
CA LEU A 213 -2.30 -16.50 -32.59
C LEU A 213 -1.14 -16.78 -33.56
N THR A 214 0.10 -16.80 -33.06
CA THR A 214 1.34 -16.92 -33.87
C THR A 214 2.23 -18.08 -33.42
N HIS A 215 1.95 -18.68 -32.27
CA HIS A 215 2.78 -19.64 -31.53
C HIS A 215 4.20 -19.10 -31.27
N ASP A 216 4.35 -17.78 -31.17
CA ASP A 216 5.63 -17.10 -30.96
C ASP A 216 5.51 -15.86 -30.05
N PHE A 217 6.67 -15.29 -29.68
CA PHE A 217 6.75 -14.09 -28.85
C PHE A 217 6.95 -12.82 -29.69
N SER A 218 6.37 -12.76 -30.90
CA SER A 218 6.45 -11.58 -31.79
C SER A 218 5.79 -10.31 -31.22
N ALA A 219 4.90 -10.44 -30.22
CA ALA A 219 4.40 -9.31 -29.44
C ALA A 219 5.42 -8.74 -28.43
N TRP A 220 6.51 -9.48 -28.12
CA TRP A 220 7.56 -9.13 -27.14
C TRP A 220 8.97 -9.19 -27.74
N GLN A 221 9.14 -8.81 -29.01
CA GLN A 221 10.40 -8.96 -29.76
C GLN A 221 11.66 -8.47 -29.04
N ALA A 222 11.60 -7.37 -28.28
CA ALA A 222 12.75 -6.85 -27.55
C ALA A 222 13.26 -7.85 -26.49
N CYS A 223 12.35 -8.31 -25.63
CA CYS A 223 12.67 -9.32 -24.62
C CYS A 223 12.99 -10.68 -25.22
N ASP A 224 12.35 -11.05 -26.34
CA ASP A 224 12.64 -12.31 -27.01
C ASP A 224 14.04 -12.36 -27.62
N ARG A 225 14.51 -11.24 -28.18
CA ARG A 225 15.92 -11.11 -28.60
C ARG A 225 16.88 -11.19 -27.42
N ALA A 226 16.57 -10.53 -26.30
CA ALA A 226 17.40 -10.56 -25.11
C ALA A 226 17.53 -11.97 -24.52
N TYR A 227 16.40 -12.67 -24.33
CA TYR A 227 16.37 -14.06 -23.86
C TYR A 227 17.19 -15.00 -24.77
N ARG A 228 16.96 -14.91 -26.09
CA ARG A 228 17.69 -15.70 -27.09
C ARG A 228 19.20 -15.41 -27.13
N ALA A 229 19.63 -14.22 -26.76
CA ALA A 229 21.05 -13.86 -26.67
C ALA A 229 21.70 -14.51 -25.44
N GLY A 230 21.07 -14.39 -24.26
CA GLY A 230 21.54 -15.03 -23.02
C GLY A 230 21.64 -16.56 -23.17
N SER A 231 20.58 -17.21 -23.65
CA SER A 231 20.54 -18.67 -23.83
C SER A 231 21.57 -19.24 -24.82
N LYS A 232 22.27 -18.40 -25.59
CA LYS A 232 23.39 -18.82 -26.46
C LYS A 232 24.74 -18.76 -25.75
N GLY A 233 24.92 -17.85 -24.79
CA GLY A 233 26.14 -17.78 -23.98
C GLY A 233 26.30 -19.01 -23.09
N ASP A 234 25.22 -19.38 -22.40
CA ASP A 234 25.18 -20.52 -21.47
C ASP A 234 25.42 -21.88 -22.14
N LYS A 235 25.25 -21.98 -23.47
CA LYS A 235 25.48 -23.21 -24.26
C LYS A 235 26.85 -23.28 -24.93
N GLY A 236 27.66 -22.22 -24.80
CA GLY A 236 28.99 -22.12 -25.38
C GLY A 236 30.11 -21.99 -24.33
N SER A 237 29.79 -22.21 -23.05
CA SER A 237 30.71 -22.22 -21.91
C SER A 237 30.82 -23.62 -21.32
#